data_AF-A0A517ZB89-F1
#
_entry.id   AF-A0A517ZB89-F1
#
_cell.length_a   1.000
_cell.length_b   1.000
_cell.length_c   1.000
_cell.angle_alpha   90.00
_cell.angle_beta   90.00
_cell.angle_gamma   90.00
#
_symmetry.space_group_name_H-M   'P 1'
#
loop_
_entity.id
_entity.type
_entity.pdbx_description
1 polymer ?
#
loop_
_entity_poly.entity_id
_entity_poly.type
_entity_poly.pdbx_seq_one_letter_code
_entity_poly.pdbx_strand_id
1 'polypeptide(L)'
;MVLHLLVAIFGTFVVVDLLSHVFYAVVSRGHFSRQPPFRIERVPPAPDAEDVEIVTADGIRIVGTVLLPDGDRPHGVVIFCPEFGADRHSVLRYLAALRESGFALLTIDFRNSGESEHAPGYRPLHWFSNHEMTDVRAAVDYCRRRADLQGLPIGLFGVSRGGGAALAVAATDPGIAGVIGQSSFHTSGTTHFHTRRWLHYAMPTWAANCVPDWHIWATMKVVAWMCGMENGCRYPALERLLPRLHTRPVLLIAGRNDSYIPVEIPRKMCKLLRKTERALWVVPKAKHNREREAAPREFDRRVVQFFAGAFNVPVTRAHEPTFETGADVAPKKVLKEIPQSRERSF
;
A
#
# COMPACT_ATOMS: atom_id res chain seq x y z
N MET A 1 -45.76 26.98 -20.87
CA MET A 1 -44.58 27.84 -21.11
C MET A 1 -43.59 27.81 -19.95
N VAL A 2 -44.01 28.15 -18.72
CA VAL A 2 -43.12 28.17 -17.52
C VAL A 2 -42.47 26.82 -17.22
N LEU A 3 -43.22 25.70 -17.30
CA LEU A 3 -42.67 24.36 -17.07
C LEU A 3 -41.57 24.00 -18.09
N HIS A 4 -41.76 24.28 -19.37
CA HIS A 4 -40.75 24.02 -20.41
C HIS A 4 -39.49 24.86 -20.21
N LEU A 5 -39.63 26.11 -19.76
CA LEU A 5 -38.51 26.97 -19.42
C LEU A 5 -37.73 26.43 -18.21
N LEU A 6 -38.42 26.00 -17.14
CA LEU A 6 -37.78 25.40 -15.96
C LEU A 6 -37.06 24.09 -16.29
N VAL A 7 -37.67 23.24 -17.12
CA VAL A 7 -37.04 22.00 -17.60
C VAL A 7 -35.80 22.31 -18.44
N ALA A 8 -35.85 23.31 -19.32
CA ALA A 8 -34.70 23.72 -20.12
C ALA A 8 -33.55 24.24 -19.24
N ILE A 9 -33.85 25.12 -18.27
CA ILE A 9 -32.86 25.65 -17.32
C ILE A 9 -32.21 24.52 -16.51
N PHE A 10 -33.01 23.62 -15.94
CA PHE A 10 -32.50 22.47 -15.19
C PHE A 10 -31.65 21.56 -16.08
N GLY A 11 -32.11 21.27 -17.30
CA GLY A 11 -31.36 20.51 -18.29
C GLY A 11 -30.02 21.14 -18.63
N THR A 12 -29.96 22.46 -18.81
CA THR A 12 -28.70 23.20 -19.03
C THR A 12 -27.77 23.06 -17.84
N PHE A 13 -28.25 23.20 -16.59
CA PHE A 13 -27.41 23.02 -15.41
C PHE A 13 -26.82 21.61 -15.33
N VAL A 14 -27.63 20.58 -15.61
CA VAL A 14 -27.15 19.19 -15.64
C VAL A 14 -26.08 18.99 -16.72
N VAL A 15 -26.28 19.52 -17.92
CA VAL A 15 -25.30 19.41 -19.00
C VAL A 15 -24.00 20.13 -18.64
N VAL A 16 -24.08 21.35 -18.09
CA VAL A 16 -22.90 22.11 -17.65
C VAL A 16 -22.14 21.37 -16.54
N ASP A 17 -22.85 20.80 -15.57
CA ASP A 17 -22.25 20.01 -14.50
C ASP A 17 -21.50 18.78 -15.04
N LEU A 18 -22.14 18.01 -15.92
CA LEU A 18 -21.52 16.85 -16.59
C LEU A 18 -20.28 17.25 -17.40
N LEU A 19 -20.37 18.33 -18.18
CA LEU A 19 -19.23 18.85 -18.95
C LEU A 19 -18.10 19.32 -18.02
N SER A 20 -18.42 19.91 -16.86
CA SER A 20 -17.42 20.32 -15.89
C SER A 20 -16.64 19.11 -15.34
N HIS A 21 -17.31 17.99 -15.06
CA HIS A 21 -16.65 16.76 -14.63
C HIS A 21 -15.67 16.25 -15.68
N VAL A 22 -16.05 16.26 -16.95
CA VAL A 22 -15.18 15.84 -18.05
C VAL A 22 -13.99 16.78 -18.20
N PHE A 23 -14.23 18.10 -18.20
CA PHE A 23 -13.19 19.11 -18.30
C PHE A 23 -12.16 18.98 -17.17
N TYR A 24 -12.61 18.96 -15.92
CA TYR A 24 -11.72 18.83 -14.77
C TYR A 24 -11.05 17.46 -14.71
N ALA A 25 -11.70 16.39 -15.18
CA ALA A 25 -11.06 15.10 -15.29
C ALA A 25 -9.88 15.15 -16.27
N VAL A 26 -10.06 15.74 -17.46
CA VAL A 26 -8.98 15.91 -18.45
C VAL A 26 -7.80 16.70 -17.88
N VAL A 27 -8.08 17.81 -17.19
CA VAL A 27 -7.02 18.63 -16.56
C VAL A 27 -6.34 17.90 -15.40
N SER A 28 -7.08 17.14 -14.61
CA SER A 28 -6.57 16.48 -13.40
C SER A 28 -5.89 15.13 -13.66
N ARG A 29 -6.03 14.54 -14.85
CA ARG A 29 -5.41 13.25 -15.24
C ARG A 29 -3.91 13.22 -15.00
N GLY A 30 -3.22 14.32 -15.32
CA GLY A 30 -1.78 14.46 -15.09
C GLY A 30 -1.42 14.33 -13.62
N HIS A 31 -2.22 14.88 -12.71
CA HIS A 31 -1.97 14.79 -11.27
C HIS A 31 -2.17 13.37 -10.73
N PHE A 32 -3.17 12.65 -11.22
CA PHE A 32 -3.39 11.26 -10.82
C PHE A 32 -2.26 10.33 -11.28
N SER A 33 -1.72 10.60 -12.46
CA SER A 33 -0.70 9.76 -13.12
C SER A 33 0.73 10.08 -12.68
N ARG A 34 1.01 11.32 -12.26
CA ARG A 34 2.34 11.74 -11.81
C ARG A 34 2.71 11.02 -10.51
N GLN A 35 3.80 10.27 -10.56
CA GLN A 35 4.31 9.54 -9.43
C GLN A 35 5.08 10.49 -8.49
N PRO A 36 4.82 10.46 -7.18
CA PRO A 36 5.65 11.16 -6.22
C PRO A 36 7.08 10.59 -6.20
N PRO A 37 8.09 11.39 -5.81
CA PRO A 37 9.46 10.92 -5.69
C PRO A 37 9.61 10.02 -4.46
N PHE A 38 9.29 8.74 -4.62
CA PHE A 38 9.52 7.74 -3.58
C PHE A 38 11.00 7.40 -3.49
N ARG A 39 11.51 7.30 -2.25
CA ARG A 39 12.85 6.77 -1.98
C ARG A 39 12.70 5.29 -1.67
N ILE A 40 12.95 4.46 -2.68
CA ILE A 40 12.96 3.01 -2.53
C ILE A 40 14.37 2.57 -2.22
N GLU A 41 14.48 1.80 -1.15
CA GLU A 41 15.75 1.21 -0.70
C GLU A 41 15.85 -0.19 -1.27
N ARG A 42 16.91 -0.45 -2.06
CA ARG A 42 17.19 -1.78 -2.59
C ARG A 42 17.85 -2.61 -1.51
N VAL A 43 17.31 -3.80 -1.27
CA VAL A 43 17.83 -4.77 -0.31
C VAL A 43 18.36 -5.95 -1.12
N PRO A 44 19.57 -6.47 -0.83
CA PRO A 44 20.05 -7.66 -1.50
C PRO A 44 19.19 -8.89 -1.16
N PRO A 45 19.15 -9.91 -2.01
CA PRO A 45 18.50 -11.18 -1.69
C PRO A 45 19.05 -11.78 -0.39
N ALA A 46 18.18 -12.40 0.41
CA ALA A 46 18.62 -13.14 1.58
C ALA A 46 19.39 -14.40 1.12
N PRO A 47 20.52 -14.77 1.74
CA PRO A 47 21.33 -15.92 1.29
C PRO A 47 20.60 -17.27 1.31
N ASP A 48 19.59 -17.39 2.17
CA ASP A 48 18.76 -18.58 2.40
C ASP A 48 17.34 -18.43 1.84
N ALA A 49 17.15 -17.46 0.95
CA ALA A 49 15.95 -17.28 0.15
C ALA A 49 15.74 -18.44 -0.83
N GLU A 50 14.52 -18.99 -0.86
CA GLU A 50 14.08 -19.86 -1.95
C GLU A 50 13.24 -19.06 -2.94
N ASP A 51 13.74 -18.86 -4.15
CA ASP A 51 12.97 -18.20 -5.21
C ASP A 51 11.94 -19.17 -5.83
N VAL A 52 10.74 -18.64 -6.10
CA VAL A 52 9.58 -19.41 -6.56
C VAL A 52 8.90 -18.68 -7.72
N GLU A 53 8.36 -19.44 -8.67
CA GLU A 53 7.51 -18.91 -9.73
C GLU A 53 6.04 -19.20 -9.44
N ILE A 54 5.18 -18.20 -9.63
CA ILE A 54 3.74 -18.29 -9.38
C ILE A 54 3.01 -17.84 -10.63
N VAL A 55 2.17 -18.71 -11.18
CA VAL A 55 1.29 -18.35 -12.31
C VAL A 55 -0.01 -17.80 -11.74
N THR A 56 -0.34 -16.58 -12.13
CA THR A 56 -1.56 -15.88 -11.75
C THR A 56 -2.78 -16.43 -12.50
N ALA A 57 -3.99 -16.14 -12.00
CA ALA A 57 -5.22 -16.64 -12.60
C ALA A 57 -5.45 -16.14 -14.05
N ASP A 58 -4.82 -15.03 -14.43
CA ASP A 58 -4.84 -14.47 -15.78
C ASP A 58 -3.57 -14.81 -16.60
N GLY A 59 -2.78 -15.78 -16.14
CA GLY A 59 -1.70 -16.39 -16.91
C GLY A 59 -0.36 -15.65 -16.88
N ILE A 60 -0.25 -14.57 -16.10
CA ILE A 60 1.03 -13.86 -15.90
C ILE A 60 1.88 -14.64 -14.91
N ARG A 61 3.15 -14.88 -15.26
CA ARG A 61 4.12 -15.45 -14.34
C ARG A 61 4.74 -14.35 -13.48
N ILE A 62 4.51 -14.41 -12.17
CA ILE A 62 5.19 -13.57 -11.20
C ILE A 62 6.21 -14.39 -10.42
N VAL A 63 7.27 -13.73 -9.96
CA VAL A 63 8.27 -14.35 -9.09
C VAL A 63 8.02 -13.97 -7.64
N GLY A 64 8.41 -14.85 -6.73
CA GLY A 64 8.42 -14.61 -5.31
C GLY A 64 9.61 -15.26 -4.63
N THR A 65 9.72 -15.00 -3.33
CA THR A 65 10.73 -15.63 -2.47
C THR A 65 10.04 -16.15 -1.22
N VAL A 66 10.31 -17.40 -0.86
CA VAL A 66 9.94 -18.00 0.42
C VAL A 66 11.14 -17.94 1.36
N LEU A 67 10.88 -17.46 2.57
CA LEU A 67 11.84 -17.42 3.67
C LEU A 67 11.26 -18.22 4.82
N LEU A 68 11.82 -19.39 5.07
CA LEU A 68 11.43 -20.22 6.20
C LEU A 68 12.15 -19.75 7.47
N PRO A 69 11.49 -19.80 8.65
CA PRO A 69 12.17 -19.59 9.91
C PRO A 69 13.03 -20.81 10.26
N ASP A 70 13.90 -20.67 11.26
CA ASP A 70 14.58 -21.82 11.84
C ASP A 70 13.58 -22.73 12.58
N GLY A 71 13.81 -24.05 12.52
CA GLY A 71 12.98 -25.09 13.18
C GLY A 71 12.11 -25.91 12.22
N ASP A 72 11.32 -26.83 12.77
CA ASP A 72 10.65 -27.88 11.97
C ASP A 72 9.38 -27.41 11.25
N ARG A 73 8.56 -26.56 11.88
CA ARG A 73 7.28 -26.11 11.30
C ARG A 73 6.97 -24.65 11.63
N PRO A 74 6.71 -23.79 10.61
CA PRO A 74 6.34 -22.40 10.86
C PRO A 74 5.00 -22.27 11.61
N HIS A 75 4.90 -21.24 12.43
CA HIS A 75 3.65 -20.87 13.12
C HIS A 75 2.53 -20.41 12.19
N GLY A 76 2.91 -19.95 11.00
CA GLY A 76 2.03 -19.48 9.95
C GLY A 76 2.86 -18.85 8.82
N VAL A 77 2.20 -18.45 7.75
CA VAL A 77 2.84 -17.74 6.65
C VAL A 77 2.29 -16.32 6.53
N VAL A 78 3.18 -15.34 6.42
CA VAL A 78 2.82 -13.95 6.14
C VAL A 78 3.28 -13.57 4.75
N ILE A 79 2.33 -13.16 3.91
CA ILE A 79 2.59 -12.71 2.55
C ILE A 79 2.87 -11.21 2.58
N PHE A 80 4.09 -10.83 2.21
CA PHE A 80 4.54 -9.46 2.09
C PHE A 80 4.19 -8.90 0.71
N CYS A 81 3.48 -7.77 0.71
CA CYS A 81 3.05 -7.04 -0.48
C CYS A 81 3.83 -5.72 -0.57
N PRO A 82 4.84 -5.61 -1.46
CA PRO A 82 5.74 -4.46 -1.50
C PRO A 82 5.06 -3.16 -1.93
N GLU A 83 5.67 -2.04 -1.55
CA GLU A 83 5.31 -0.71 -2.05
C GLU A 83 5.61 -0.54 -3.55
N PHE A 84 5.10 0.54 -4.15
CA PHE A 84 5.40 0.87 -5.55
C PHE A 84 6.89 1.13 -5.75
N GLY A 85 7.50 0.43 -6.72
CA GLY A 85 8.92 0.57 -7.09
C GLY A 85 9.88 -0.32 -6.29
N ALA A 86 9.42 -0.94 -5.21
CA ALA A 86 10.16 -1.98 -4.48
C ALA A 86 10.04 -3.35 -5.16
N ASP A 87 10.85 -4.29 -4.70
CA ASP A 87 10.88 -5.68 -5.12
C ASP A 87 10.73 -6.62 -3.91
N ARG A 88 10.69 -7.92 -4.20
CA ARG A 88 10.50 -9.00 -3.24
C ARG A 88 11.55 -8.99 -2.12
N HIS A 89 12.78 -8.57 -2.41
CA HIS A 89 13.90 -8.60 -1.46
C HIS A 89 13.76 -7.57 -0.32
N SER A 90 12.91 -6.55 -0.49
CA SER A 90 12.62 -5.57 0.56
C SER A 90 11.94 -6.15 1.82
N VAL A 91 11.45 -7.40 1.78
CA VAL A 91 10.68 -8.03 2.88
C VAL A 91 11.39 -7.98 4.23
N LEU A 92 12.69 -8.26 4.30
CA LEU A 92 13.44 -8.31 5.58
C LEU A 92 13.65 -6.92 6.18
N ARG A 93 13.55 -5.86 5.38
CA ARG A 93 13.51 -4.49 5.91
C ARG A 93 12.31 -4.28 6.82
N TYR A 94 11.21 -4.99 6.60
CA TYR A 94 9.97 -4.86 7.38
C TYR A 94 9.72 -6.03 8.35
N LEU A 95 10.02 -7.26 7.94
CA LEU A 95 9.53 -8.47 8.61
C LEU A 95 10.62 -9.41 9.15
N ALA A 96 11.87 -8.96 9.26
CA ALA A 96 12.96 -9.78 9.82
C ALA A 96 12.59 -10.37 11.20
N ALA A 97 12.11 -9.55 12.13
CA ALA A 97 11.70 -10.01 13.46
C ALA A 97 10.55 -11.04 13.44
N LEU A 98 9.71 -11.01 12.40
CA LEU A 98 8.62 -11.97 12.24
C LEU A 98 9.17 -13.33 11.81
N ARG A 99 10.15 -13.36 10.90
CA ARG A 99 10.88 -14.57 10.54
C ARG A 99 11.62 -15.16 11.74
N GLU A 100 12.36 -14.34 12.47
CA GLU A 100 13.07 -14.72 13.71
C GLU A 100 12.13 -15.25 14.79
N SER A 101 10.85 -14.86 14.76
CA SER A 101 9.81 -15.32 15.69
C SER A 101 9.08 -16.59 15.22
N GLY A 102 9.61 -17.33 14.23
CA GLY A 102 9.06 -18.63 13.82
C GLY A 102 7.97 -18.58 12.74
N PHE A 103 7.83 -17.47 12.01
CA PHE A 103 6.85 -17.35 10.91
C PHE A 103 7.54 -17.47 9.55
N ALA A 104 6.90 -18.18 8.62
CA ALA A 104 7.33 -18.18 7.23
C ALA A 104 6.91 -16.88 6.56
N LEU A 105 7.74 -16.38 5.64
CA LEU A 105 7.42 -15.24 4.80
C LEU A 105 7.35 -15.68 3.34
N LEU A 106 6.32 -15.23 2.64
CA LEU A 106 6.31 -15.23 1.18
C LEU A 106 6.29 -13.76 0.74
N THR A 107 7.17 -13.39 -0.18
CA THR A 107 7.19 -12.05 -0.77
C THR A 107 7.13 -12.20 -2.28
N ILE A 108 6.49 -11.27 -2.97
CA ILE A 108 6.33 -11.33 -4.43
C ILE A 108 6.80 -10.05 -5.09
N ASP A 109 7.35 -10.19 -6.28
CA ASP A 109 7.39 -9.09 -7.23
C ASP A 109 6.03 -8.99 -7.90
N PHE A 110 5.34 -7.86 -7.74
CA PHE A 110 4.15 -7.61 -8.54
C PHE A 110 4.49 -7.66 -10.03
N ARG A 111 3.52 -8.02 -10.88
CA ARG A 111 3.72 -7.97 -12.33
C ARG A 111 4.26 -6.60 -12.77
N ASN A 112 5.12 -6.59 -13.79
CA ASN A 112 5.83 -5.40 -14.27
C ASN A 112 6.77 -4.77 -13.21
N SER A 113 7.16 -5.51 -12.17
CA SER A 113 8.12 -5.09 -11.14
C SER A 113 9.15 -6.19 -10.93
N GLY A 114 10.37 -5.83 -10.51
CA GLY A 114 11.44 -6.79 -10.26
C GLY A 114 11.68 -7.72 -11.45
N GLU A 115 11.65 -9.03 -11.20
CA GLU A 115 11.85 -10.07 -12.23
C GLU A 115 10.53 -10.72 -12.69
N SER A 116 9.38 -10.23 -12.22
CA SER A 116 8.07 -10.71 -12.67
C SER A 116 7.80 -10.32 -14.13
N GLU A 117 7.01 -11.15 -14.80
CA GLU A 117 6.62 -10.91 -16.17
C GLU A 117 5.86 -9.59 -16.33
N HIS A 118 6.03 -8.98 -17.50
CA HIS A 118 5.32 -7.76 -17.87
C HIS A 118 3.98 -8.11 -18.48
N ALA A 119 2.89 -7.66 -17.86
CA ALA A 119 1.57 -7.77 -18.45
C ALA A 119 1.43 -6.77 -19.62
N PRO A 120 1.13 -7.24 -20.85
CA PRO A 120 0.97 -6.37 -22.00
C PRO A 120 -0.14 -5.33 -21.78
N GLY A 121 0.16 -4.07 -22.12
CA GLY A 121 -0.80 -2.96 -21.98
C GLY A 121 -1.05 -2.48 -20.55
N TYR A 122 -0.48 -3.13 -19.52
CA TYR A 122 -0.55 -2.65 -18.15
C TYR A 122 0.60 -1.69 -17.83
N ARG A 123 0.28 -0.49 -17.34
CA ARG A 123 1.27 0.47 -16.81
C ARG A 123 1.02 0.72 -15.32
N PRO A 124 1.80 0.13 -14.41
CA PRO A 124 1.57 0.28 -12.98
C PRO A 124 1.80 1.73 -12.52
N LEU A 125 0.93 2.18 -11.62
CA LEU A 125 1.07 3.45 -10.89
C LEU A 125 1.19 3.18 -9.39
N HIS A 126 1.40 4.26 -8.62
CA HIS A 126 1.45 4.20 -7.16
C HIS A 126 0.10 3.81 -6.51
N TRP A 127 -1.00 3.86 -7.27
CA TRP A 127 -2.30 3.32 -6.89
C TRP A 127 -2.34 1.80 -7.09
N PHE A 128 -2.92 1.06 -6.15
CA PHE A 128 -3.14 -0.37 -6.35
C PHE A 128 -4.29 -0.59 -7.34
N SER A 129 -4.18 -1.61 -8.17
CA SER A 129 -5.17 -1.96 -9.19
C SER A 129 -5.75 -3.36 -8.94
N ASN A 130 -6.66 -3.78 -9.82
CA ASN A 130 -7.13 -5.16 -9.88
C ASN A 130 -5.99 -6.16 -10.12
N HIS A 131 -4.91 -5.76 -10.77
CA HIS A 131 -3.78 -6.64 -11.08
C HIS A 131 -2.98 -7.00 -9.83
N GLU A 132 -2.66 -6.03 -8.97
CA GLU A 132 -2.03 -6.33 -7.68
C GLU A 132 -2.92 -7.24 -6.81
N MET A 133 -4.25 -7.10 -6.89
CA MET A 133 -5.15 -8.03 -6.19
C MET A 133 -5.07 -9.46 -6.77
N THR A 134 -4.94 -9.61 -8.08
CA THR A 134 -4.77 -10.92 -8.73
C THR A 134 -3.44 -11.56 -8.32
N ASP A 135 -2.35 -10.78 -8.27
CA ASP A 135 -1.03 -11.26 -7.87
C ASP A 135 -1.01 -11.72 -6.41
N VAL A 136 -1.59 -10.93 -5.48
CA VAL A 136 -1.70 -11.34 -4.06
C VAL A 136 -2.55 -12.60 -3.92
N ARG A 137 -3.65 -12.75 -4.67
CA ARG A 137 -4.45 -14.00 -4.63
C ARG A 137 -3.65 -15.20 -5.12
N ALA A 138 -2.85 -15.04 -6.18
CA ALA A 138 -1.99 -16.10 -6.67
C ALA A 138 -0.96 -16.54 -5.61
N ALA A 139 -0.39 -15.59 -4.86
CA ALA A 139 0.49 -15.86 -3.73
C ALA A 139 -0.20 -16.61 -2.59
N VAL A 140 -1.44 -16.21 -2.24
CA VAL A 140 -2.26 -16.92 -1.23
C VAL A 140 -2.52 -18.36 -1.68
N ASP A 141 -2.92 -18.55 -2.93
CA ASP A 141 -3.22 -19.85 -3.49
C ASP A 141 -1.98 -20.74 -3.64
N TYR A 142 -0.81 -20.14 -3.88
CA TYR A 142 0.48 -20.82 -3.84
C TYR A 142 0.76 -21.38 -2.43
N CYS A 143 0.64 -20.55 -1.38
CA CYS A 143 0.81 -21.01 0.01
C CYS A 143 -0.15 -22.15 0.38
N ARG A 144 -1.39 -22.11 -0.13
CA ARG A 144 -2.40 -23.16 0.13
C ARG A 144 -2.04 -24.52 -0.49
N ARG A 145 -1.23 -24.54 -1.55
CA ARG A 145 -0.87 -25.77 -2.29
C ARG A 145 0.54 -26.27 -1.99
N ARG A 146 1.43 -25.41 -1.51
CA ARG A 146 2.82 -25.77 -1.21
C ARG A 146 2.88 -26.65 0.04
N ALA A 147 3.51 -27.82 -0.05
CA ALA A 147 3.39 -28.90 0.93
C ALA A 147 3.78 -28.51 2.38
N ASP A 148 4.83 -27.72 2.57
CA ASP A 148 5.34 -27.24 3.86
C ASP A 148 4.56 -26.04 4.42
N LEU A 149 3.78 -25.35 3.60
CA LEU A 149 2.92 -24.21 3.99
C LEU A 149 1.43 -24.58 4.06
N GLN A 150 1.03 -25.71 3.48
CA GLN A 150 -0.35 -26.13 3.40
C GLN A 150 -0.95 -26.33 4.81
N GLY A 151 -2.15 -25.77 5.01
CA GLY A 151 -2.87 -25.83 6.27
C GLY A 151 -2.36 -24.87 7.35
N LEU A 152 -1.30 -24.10 7.09
CA LEU A 152 -0.89 -23.01 7.98
C LEU A 152 -1.84 -21.81 7.88
N PRO A 153 -2.04 -21.05 8.96
CA PRO A 153 -2.75 -19.78 8.90
C PRO A 153 -1.98 -18.80 8.00
N ILE A 154 -2.72 -18.07 7.15
CA ILE A 154 -2.15 -17.10 6.19
C ILE A 154 -2.49 -15.68 6.65
N GLY A 155 -1.48 -14.84 6.77
CA GLY A 155 -1.62 -13.41 7.04
C GLY A 155 -1.08 -12.57 5.89
N LEU A 156 -1.52 -11.32 5.79
CA LEU A 156 -1.03 -10.38 4.78
C LEU A 156 -0.39 -9.16 5.45
N PHE A 157 0.79 -8.77 4.98
CA PHE A 157 1.42 -7.51 5.35
C PHE A 157 1.67 -6.72 4.08
N GLY A 158 1.14 -5.50 3.98
CA GLY A 158 1.35 -4.68 2.79
C GLY A 158 1.77 -3.25 3.11
N VAL A 159 2.65 -2.71 2.27
CA VAL A 159 3.17 -1.35 2.38
C VAL A 159 2.62 -0.48 1.26
N SER A 160 2.08 0.70 1.59
CA SER A 160 1.58 1.69 0.64
C SER A 160 0.61 1.05 -0.38
N ARG A 161 0.98 1.02 -1.66
CA ARG A 161 0.27 0.29 -2.74
C ARG A 161 -0.04 -1.16 -2.37
N GLY A 162 0.95 -1.92 -1.89
CA GLY A 162 0.79 -3.30 -1.45
C GLY A 162 -0.13 -3.43 -0.23
N GLY A 163 -0.19 -2.41 0.63
CA GLY A 163 -1.14 -2.33 1.74
C GLY A 163 -2.60 -2.26 1.27
N GLY A 164 -2.86 -1.49 0.21
CA GLY A 164 -4.18 -1.44 -0.43
C GLY A 164 -4.58 -2.79 -1.03
N ALA A 165 -3.66 -3.46 -1.74
CA ALA A 165 -3.88 -4.78 -2.32
C ALA A 165 -4.14 -5.85 -1.24
N ALA A 166 -3.32 -5.88 -0.18
CA ALA A 166 -3.46 -6.81 0.95
C ALA A 166 -4.83 -6.65 1.64
N LEU A 167 -5.23 -5.41 1.96
CA LEU A 167 -6.54 -5.13 2.56
C LEU A 167 -7.69 -5.55 1.64
N ALA A 168 -7.57 -5.27 0.32
CA ALA A 168 -8.59 -5.62 -0.65
C ALA A 168 -8.74 -7.15 -0.80
N VAL A 169 -7.64 -7.91 -0.82
CA VAL A 169 -7.69 -9.38 -0.87
C VAL A 169 -8.25 -9.95 0.43
N ALA A 170 -7.77 -9.51 1.60
CA ALA A 170 -8.30 -9.94 2.90
C ALA A 170 -9.81 -9.67 3.03
N ALA A 171 -10.32 -8.59 2.42
CA ALA A 171 -11.76 -8.27 2.42
C ALA A 171 -12.60 -9.18 1.53
N THR A 172 -11.98 -9.97 0.65
CA THR A 172 -12.64 -10.87 -0.30
C THR A 172 -12.29 -12.34 -0.12
N ASP A 173 -11.29 -12.65 0.71
CA ASP A 173 -10.86 -14.00 1.03
C ASP A 173 -11.05 -14.29 2.53
N PRO A 174 -12.02 -15.13 2.92
CA PRO A 174 -12.30 -15.43 4.32
C PRO A 174 -11.22 -16.28 5.00
N GLY A 175 -10.30 -16.89 4.23
CA GLY A 175 -9.20 -17.72 4.74
C GLY A 175 -7.99 -16.92 5.23
N ILE A 176 -7.94 -15.60 5.01
CA ILE A 176 -6.88 -14.75 5.56
C ILE A 176 -7.13 -14.54 7.05
N ALA A 177 -6.19 -14.92 7.90
CA ALA A 177 -6.32 -14.86 9.36
C ALA A 177 -6.14 -13.43 9.92
N GLY A 178 -5.31 -12.59 9.30
CA GLY A 178 -5.11 -11.20 9.70
C GLY A 178 -4.37 -10.38 8.64
N VAL A 179 -4.54 -9.06 8.70
CA VAL A 179 -3.89 -8.14 7.74
C VAL A 179 -3.32 -6.89 8.40
N ILE A 180 -2.07 -6.55 8.04
CA ILE A 180 -1.45 -5.27 8.38
C ILE A 180 -1.33 -4.41 7.12
N GLY A 181 -1.81 -3.16 7.19
CA GLY A 181 -1.64 -2.15 6.15
C GLY A 181 -0.75 -1.00 6.64
N GLN A 182 0.52 -1.00 6.27
CA GLN A 182 1.46 0.09 6.57
C GLN A 182 1.39 1.18 5.49
N SER A 183 1.27 2.44 5.89
CA SER A 183 1.09 3.61 5.00
C SER A 183 0.01 3.41 3.94
N SER A 184 -0.93 2.51 4.20
CA SER A 184 -1.99 2.13 3.26
C SER A 184 -3.04 3.23 3.18
N PHE A 185 -3.75 3.25 2.06
CA PHE A 185 -4.68 4.33 1.77
C PHE A 185 -5.85 3.85 0.93
N HIS A 186 -6.96 4.59 0.99
CA HIS A 186 -8.11 4.38 0.13
C HIS A 186 -8.18 5.48 -0.94
N THR A 187 -8.46 5.09 -2.19
CA THR A 187 -8.31 5.94 -3.38
C THR A 187 -9.10 7.24 -3.29
N SER A 188 -10.38 7.19 -2.90
CA SER A 188 -11.22 8.39 -2.83
C SER A 188 -10.80 9.39 -1.75
N GLY A 189 -10.23 8.92 -0.63
CA GLY A 189 -9.80 9.81 0.44
C GLY A 189 -8.52 10.53 0.08
N THR A 190 -7.56 9.79 -0.46
CA THR A 190 -6.28 10.35 -0.92
C THR A 190 -6.48 11.32 -2.07
N THR A 191 -7.26 10.95 -3.09
CA THR A 191 -7.54 11.85 -4.22
C THR A 191 -8.27 13.11 -3.73
N HIS A 192 -9.32 12.96 -2.92
CA HIS A 192 -10.05 14.11 -2.37
C HIS A 192 -9.17 15.05 -1.56
N PHE A 193 -8.35 14.53 -0.66
CA PHE A 193 -7.44 15.32 0.17
C PHE A 193 -6.48 16.15 -0.71
N HIS A 194 -5.81 15.50 -1.66
CA HIS A 194 -4.83 16.17 -2.52
C HIS A 194 -5.50 17.13 -3.51
N THR A 195 -6.67 16.78 -4.05
CA THR A 195 -7.44 17.67 -4.93
C THR A 195 -7.89 18.92 -4.19
N ARG A 196 -8.42 18.80 -2.95
CA ARG A 196 -8.79 19.96 -2.13
C ARG A 196 -7.61 20.89 -1.92
N ARG A 197 -6.45 20.34 -1.55
CA ARG A 197 -5.23 21.13 -1.37
C ARG A 197 -4.77 21.79 -2.67
N TRP A 198 -4.83 21.07 -3.79
CA TRP A 198 -4.47 21.59 -5.11
C TRP A 198 -5.39 22.72 -5.56
N LEU A 199 -6.71 22.65 -5.31
CA LEU A 199 -7.64 23.73 -5.61
C LEU A 199 -7.20 25.05 -4.95
N HIS A 200 -6.74 25.01 -3.70
CA HIS A 200 -6.21 26.21 -3.02
C HIS A 200 -4.91 26.76 -3.61
N TYR A 201 -4.17 25.97 -4.40
CA TYR A 201 -3.02 26.45 -5.16
C TYR A 201 -3.42 26.95 -6.55
N ALA A 202 -4.44 26.36 -7.16
CA ALA A 202 -4.85 26.65 -8.52
C ALA A 202 -5.80 27.85 -8.65
N MET A 203 -6.54 28.21 -7.59
CA MET A 203 -7.53 29.29 -7.61
C MET A 203 -7.64 30.01 -6.24
N PRO A 204 -8.23 31.22 -6.20
CA PRO A 204 -8.47 31.93 -4.95
C PRO A 204 -9.27 31.11 -3.93
N THR A 205 -8.94 31.24 -2.64
CA THR A 205 -9.50 30.44 -1.54
C THR A 205 -11.04 30.42 -1.51
N TRP A 206 -11.69 31.55 -1.79
CA TRP A 206 -13.15 31.63 -1.82
C TRP A 206 -13.75 30.71 -2.89
N ALA A 207 -13.15 30.67 -4.10
CA ALA A 207 -13.61 29.84 -5.20
C ALA A 207 -13.34 28.34 -4.92
N ALA A 208 -12.16 28.03 -4.38
CA ALA A 208 -11.82 26.67 -3.96
C ALA A 208 -12.81 26.12 -2.91
N ASN A 209 -13.24 26.98 -1.96
CA ASN A 209 -14.22 26.62 -0.94
C ASN A 209 -15.64 26.43 -1.50
N CYS A 210 -15.98 27.05 -2.62
CA CYS A 210 -17.29 26.87 -3.27
C CYS A 210 -17.42 25.54 -4.02
N VAL A 211 -16.31 24.87 -4.36
CA VAL A 211 -16.37 23.55 -5.01
C VAL A 211 -16.96 22.54 -4.02
N PRO A 212 -18.06 21.84 -4.31
CA PRO A 212 -18.62 20.86 -3.38
C PRO A 212 -17.81 19.55 -3.32
N ASP A 213 -17.79 18.89 -2.16
CA ASP A 213 -17.08 17.61 -1.99
C ASP A 213 -17.62 16.49 -2.90
N TRP A 214 -18.94 16.46 -3.12
CA TRP A 214 -19.57 15.48 -4.00
C TRP A 214 -19.06 15.61 -5.44
N HIS A 215 -18.78 16.84 -5.88
CA HIS A 215 -18.29 17.12 -7.22
C HIS A 215 -16.85 16.63 -7.38
N ILE A 216 -16.00 16.86 -6.37
CA ILE A 216 -14.63 16.34 -6.33
C ILE A 216 -14.65 14.81 -6.39
N TRP A 217 -15.46 14.15 -5.58
CA TRP A 217 -15.55 12.68 -5.57
C TRP A 217 -16.05 12.11 -6.91
N ALA A 218 -17.05 12.74 -7.52
CA ALA A 218 -17.56 12.33 -8.83
C ALA A 218 -16.47 12.50 -9.92
N THR A 219 -15.82 13.66 -9.96
CA THR A 219 -14.71 13.94 -10.89
C THR A 219 -13.57 12.96 -10.70
N MET A 220 -13.13 12.68 -9.47
CA MET A 220 -12.01 11.78 -9.22
C MET A 220 -12.32 10.32 -9.56
N LYS A 221 -13.59 9.90 -9.52
CA LYS A 221 -14.00 8.59 -10.05
C LYS A 221 -13.85 8.52 -11.57
N VAL A 222 -14.24 9.58 -12.28
CA VAL A 222 -14.06 9.68 -13.74
C VAL A 222 -12.56 9.68 -14.08
N VAL A 223 -11.73 10.43 -13.34
CA VAL A 223 -10.27 10.44 -13.50
C VAL A 223 -9.69 9.04 -13.30
N ALA A 224 -10.02 8.36 -12.20
CA ALA A 224 -9.52 7.02 -11.93
C ALA A 224 -9.97 6.02 -13.02
N TRP A 225 -11.19 6.16 -13.55
CA TRP A 225 -11.65 5.33 -14.66
C TRP A 225 -10.90 5.60 -15.96
N MET A 226 -10.73 6.86 -16.37
CA MET A 226 -9.95 7.24 -17.56
C MET A 226 -8.49 6.76 -17.44
N CYS A 227 -7.85 7.05 -16.32
CA CYS A 227 -6.49 6.57 -16.05
C CYS A 227 -6.43 5.04 -16.02
N GLY A 228 -7.45 4.35 -15.50
CA GLY A 228 -7.50 2.89 -15.53
C GLY A 228 -7.48 2.37 -16.98
N MET A 229 -8.33 2.93 -17.85
CA MET A 229 -8.35 2.57 -19.27
C MET A 229 -7.00 2.79 -19.95
N GLU A 230 -6.37 3.94 -19.72
CA GLU A 230 -5.06 4.28 -20.31
C GLU A 230 -3.92 3.39 -19.81
N ASN A 231 -4.03 2.93 -18.57
CA ASN A 231 -3.00 2.11 -17.93
C ASN A 231 -3.34 0.61 -18.00
N GLY A 232 -4.38 0.19 -18.73
CA GLY A 232 -4.75 -1.21 -18.87
C GLY A 232 -5.20 -1.89 -17.57
N CYS A 233 -5.83 -1.16 -16.66
CA CYS A 233 -6.27 -1.68 -15.37
C CYS A 233 -7.56 -1.01 -14.86
N ARG A 234 -8.03 -1.45 -13.69
CA ARG A 234 -9.10 -0.83 -12.92
C ARG A 234 -8.56 -0.55 -11.53
N TYR A 235 -8.79 0.67 -11.01
CA TYR A 235 -8.45 1.02 -9.63
C TYR A 235 -9.65 0.71 -8.71
N PRO A 236 -9.57 -0.32 -7.86
CA PRO A 236 -10.67 -0.69 -6.99
C PRO A 236 -10.91 0.37 -5.90
N ALA A 237 -12.17 0.58 -5.56
CA ALA A 237 -12.55 1.46 -4.45
C ALA A 237 -12.38 0.72 -3.11
N LEU A 238 -11.18 0.79 -2.52
CA LEU A 238 -10.87 0.11 -1.25
C LEU A 238 -11.89 0.45 -0.15
N GLU A 239 -12.37 1.70 -0.10
CA GLU A 239 -13.38 2.15 0.87
C GLU A 239 -14.67 1.32 0.87
N ARG A 240 -15.02 0.67 -0.24
CA ARG A 240 -16.20 -0.22 -0.34
C ARG A 240 -15.92 -1.62 0.21
N LEU A 241 -14.65 -2.02 0.25
CA LEU A 241 -14.21 -3.32 0.73
C LEU A 241 -13.91 -3.33 2.23
N LEU A 242 -13.40 -2.23 2.78
CA LEU A 242 -13.05 -2.14 4.22
C LEU A 242 -14.16 -2.59 5.18
N PRO A 243 -15.46 -2.26 4.98
CA PRO A 243 -16.52 -2.72 5.89
C PRO A 243 -16.61 -4.26 6.02
N ARG A 244 -16.12 -5.02 5.04
CA ARG A 244 -16.11 -6.49 5.07
C ARG A 244 -15.11 -7.06 6.08
N LEU A 245 -14.13 -6.26 6.50
CA LEU A 245 -13.10 -6.65 7.47
C LEU A 245 -13.48 -6.37 8.94
N HIS A 246 -14.73 -6.00 9.22
CA HIS A 246 -15.16 -5.59 10.56
C HIS A 246 -14.88 -6.66 11.64
N THR A 247 -15.03 -7.96 11.33
CA THR A 247 -14.69 -9.08 12.24
C THR A 247 -13.24 -9.55 12.14
N ARG A 248 -12.51 -9.18 11.07
CA ARG A 248 -11.14 -9.67 10.84
C ARG A 248 -10.12 -8.88 11.67
N PRO A 249 -9.05 -9.49 12.21
CA PRO A 249 -7.92 -8.74 12.74
C PRO A 249 -7.31 -7.84 11.65
N VAL A 250 -7.25 -6.53 11.94
CA VAL A 250 -6.64 -5.52 11.06
C VAL A 250 -5.81 -4.57 11.91
N LEU A 251 -4.57 -4.31 11.49
CA LEU A 251 -3.73 -3.25 12.04
C LEU A 251 -3.29 -2.31 10.92
N LEU A 252 -3.59 -1.02 11.07
CA LEU A 252 -3.07 0.04 10.23
C LEU A 252 -1.87 0.68 10.93
N ILE A 253 -0.78 0.86 10.21
CA ILE A 253 0.42 1.54 10.72
C ILE A 253 0.65 2.78 9.85
N ALA A 254 0.77 3.95 10.46
CA ALA A 254 0.94 5.20 9.72
C ALA A 254 1.96 6.12 10.37
N GLY A 255 2.81 6.75 9.56
CA GLY A 255 3.71 7.79 10.02
C GLY A 255 3.00 9.13 10.28
N ARG A 256 3.29 9.76 11.42
CA ARG A 256 2.76 11.09 11.74
C ARG A 256 3.25 12.17 10.78
N ASN A 257 4.47 12.02 10.26
CA ASN A 257 5.11 12.96 9.34
C ASN A 257 5.02 12.47 7.88
N ASP A 258 4.06 11.59 7.58
CA ASP A 258 3.79 11.16 6.21
C ASP A 258 3.14 12.30 5.41
N SER A 259 3.89 12.83 4.43
CA SER A 259 3.43 13.91 3.54
C SER A 259 2.61 13.41 2.35
N TYR A 260 2.68 12.11 2.04
CA TYR A 260 1.92 11.50 0.94
C TYR A 260 0.55 11.04 1.42
N ILE A 261 0.51 10.36 2.56
CA ILE A 261 -0.70 9.82 3.19
C ILE A 261 -0.84 10.39 4.61
N PRO A 262 -1.44 11.59 4.77
CA PRO A 262 -1.72 12.19 6.07
C PRO A 262 -2.56 11.27 6.97
N VAL A 263 -2.36 11.36 8.28
CA VAL A 263 -3.00 10.50 9.32
C VAL A 263 -4.53 10.54 9.28
N GLU A 264 -5.13 11.58 8.74
CA GLU A 264 -6.57 11.71 8.52
C GLU A 264 -7.12 10.58 7.64
N ILE A 265 -6.34 10.12 6.66
CA ILE A 265 -6.71 9.03 5.74
C ILE A 265 -6.85 7.69 6.48
N PRO A 266 -5.81 7.16 7.17
CA PRO A 266 -5.95 5.92 7.93
C PRO A 266 -6.95 6.04 9.10
N ARG A 267 -7.12 7.21 9.73
CA ARG A 267 -8.22 7.43 10.70
C ARG A 267 -9.59 7.23 10.05
N LYS A 268 -9.79 7.74 8.84
CA LYS A 268 -11.03 7.50 8.07
C LYS A 268 -11.17 6.02 7.69
N MET A 269 -10.07 5.32 7.39
CA MET A 269 -10.10 3.87 7.16
C MET A 269 -10.57 3.10 8.40
N CYS A 270 -10.15 3.46 9.62
CA CYS A 270 -10.68 2.85 10.85
C CYS A 270 -12.20 2.99 10.97
N LYS A 271 -12.75 4.17 10.64
CA LYS A 271 -14.20 4.41 10.62
C LYS A 271 -14.89 3.50 9.60
N LEU A 272 -14.34 3.37 8.39
CA LEU A 272 -14.88 2.49 7.34
C LEU A 272 -14.79 0.99 7.72
N LEU A 273 -13.72 0.59 8.41
CA LEU A 273 -13.53 -0.75 8.97
C LEU A 273 -14.52 -1.06 10.11
N ARG A 274 -15.25 -0.06 10.63
CA ARG A 274 -16.06 -0.15 11.86
C ARG A 274 -15.23 -0.62 13.07
N LYS A 275 -13.98 -0.19 13.14
CA LYS A 275 -13.04 -0.51 14.22
C LYS A 275 -12.72 0.73 15.03
N THR A 276 -12.34 0.52 16.29
CA THR A 276 -11.84 1.60 17.14
C THR A 276 -10.46 2.06 16.65
N GLU A 277 -10.02 3.24 17.10
CA GLU A 277 -8.67 3.73 16.78
C GLU A 277 -7.54 2.83 17.31
N ARG A 278 -7.83 1.83 18.15
CA ARG A 278 -6.84 0.80 18.53
C ARG A 278 -6.34 -0.02 17.35
N ALA A 279 -7.09 -0.07 16.25
CA ALA A 279 -6.66 -0.67 14.99
C ALA A 279 -5.70 0.22 14.18
N LEU A 280 -5.36 1.42 14.66
CA LEU A 280 -4.40 2.34 14.04
C LEU A 280 -3.28 2.66 15.01
N TRP A 281 -2.04 2.41 14.58
CA TRP A 281 -0.85 2.89 15.27
C TRP A 281 -0.21 4.03 14.48
N VAL A 282 -0.19 5.22 15.09
CA VAL A 282 0.45 6.41 14.51
C VAL A 282 1.85 6.58 15.08
N VAL A 283 2.88 6.41 14.25
CA VAL A 283 4.29 6.49 14.64
C VAL A 283 4.77 7.96 14.64
N PRO A 284 5.12 8.56 15.80
CA PRO A 284 5.25 10.02 15.95
C PRO A 284 6.26 10.74 15.05
N LYS A 285 7.32 10.07 14.61
CA LYS A 285 8.41 10.69 13.81
C LYS A 285 8.55 10.10 12.40
N ALA A 286 7.73 9.10 12.07
CA ALA A 286 7.88 8.38 10.82
C ALA A 286 7.36 9.18 9.63
N LYS A 287 8.12 9.13 8.53
CA LYS A 287 7.69 9.51 7.17
C LYS A 287 7.07 8.29 6.47
N HIS A 288 6.54 8.50 5.27
CA HIS A 288 5.97 7.43 4.44
C HIS A 288 6.90 6.21 4.33
N ASN A 289 6.43 5.04 4.75
CA ASN A 289 7.16 3.76 4.71
C ASN A 289 8.45 3.71 5.55
N ARG A 290 8.62 4.64 6.50
CA ARG A 290 9.78 4.71 7.41
C ARG A 290 9.35 4.49 8.88
N GLU A 291 8.24 3.80 9.11
CA GLU A 291 7.68 3.52 10.43
C GLU A 291 8.59 2.65 11.29
N ARG A 292 9.16 1.59 10.71
CA ARG A 292 10.14 0.74 11.40
C ARG A 292 11.42 1.50 11.73
N GLU A 293 11.94 2.32 10.82
CA GLU A 293 13.14 3.14 11.09
C GLU A 293 12.93 4.13 12.24
N ALA A 294 11.74 4.72 12.34
CA ALA A 294 11.43 5.67 13.40
C ALA A 294 11.18 5.01 14.77
N ALA A 295 10.80 3.72 14.80
CA ALA A 295 10.45 3.00 16.02
C ALA A 295 10.73 1.47 15.91
N PRO A 296 12.00 1.04 15.71
CA PRO A 296 12.31 -0.32 15.26
C PRO A 296 11.83 -1.40 16.21
N ARG A 297 12.19 -1.30 17.51
CA ARG A 297 11.81 -2.30 18.52
C ARG A 297 10.29 -2.40 18.72
N GLU A 298 9.60 -1.26 18.75
CA GLU A 298 8.15 -1.23 18.94
C GLU A 298 7.40 -1.71 17.68
N PHE A 299 7.94 -1.41 16.50
CA PHE A 299 7.41 -1.90 15.23
C PHE A 299 7.48 -3.41 15.17
N ASP A 300 8.67 -3.97 15.38
CA ASP A 300 8.92 -5.40 15.35
C ASP A 300 8.03 -6.13 16.38
N ARG A 301 7.97 -5.61 17.61
CA ARG A 301 7.09 -6.13 18.66
C ARG A 301 5.62 -6.14 18.24
N ARG A 302 5.09 -5.04 17.70
CA ARG A 302 3.67 -4.93 17.34
C ARG A 302 3.30 -5.85 16.17
N VAL A 303 4.19 -5.96 15.18
CA VAL A 303 3.98 -6.85 14.03
C VAL A 303 3.93 -8.31 14.48
N VAL A 304 4.91 -8.75 15.29
CA VAL A 304 4.95 -10.11 15.85
C VAL A 304 3.72 -10.38 16.71
N GLN A 305 3.38 -9.48 17.64
CA GLN A 305 2.21 -9.65 18.51
C GLN A 305 0.89 -9.71 17.73
N PHE A 306 0.76 -8.93 16.66
CA PHE A 306 -0.43 -8.94 15.82
C PHE A 306 -0.63 -10.30 15.14
N PHE A 307 0.40 -10.82 14.46
CA PHE A 307 0.28 -12.09 13.74
C PHE A 307 0.23 -13.29 14.69
N ALA A 308 0.99 -13.29 15.78
CA ALA A 308 0.87 -14.32 16.81
C ALA A 308 -0.56 -14.37 17.38
N GLY A 309 -1.17 -13.21 17.69
CA GLY A 309 -2.56 -13.13 18.12
C GLY A 309 -3.55 -13.58 17.04
N ALA A 310 -3.35 -13.18 15.77
CA ALA A 310 -4.22 -13.56 14.66
C ALA A 310 -4.15 -15.07 14.35
N PHE A 311 -3.01 -15.72 14.61
CA PHE A 311 -2.78 -17.13 14.31
C PHE A 311 -2.97 -18.04 15.55
N ASN A 312 -3.35 -17.46 16.70
CA ASN A 312 -3.48 -18.15 17.99
C ASN A 312 -2.18 -18.85 18.45
N VAL A 313 -1.04 -18.23 18.19
CA VAL A 313 0.28 -18.71 18.60
C VAL A 313 0.62 -18.09 19.96
N PRO A 314 1.00 -18.88 20.97
CA PRO A 314 1.45 -18.33 22.25
C PRO A 314 2.67 -17.44 22.00
N VAL A 315 2.59 -16.17 22.40
CA VAL A 315 3.78 -15.31 22.45
C VAL A 315 4.61 -15.77 23.64
N THR A 316 5.35 -16.88 23.51
CA THR A 316 6.50 -17.12 24.39
C THR A 316 7.37 -15.89 24.26
N ARG A 317 7.68 -15.21 25.39
CA ARG A 317 8.48 -13.98 25.46
C ARG A 317 9.52 -14.04 24.34
N ALA A 318 9.32 -13.23 23.30
CA ALA A 318 10.26 -13.15 22.20
C ALA A 318 11.65 -13.07 22.84
N HIS A 319 12.58 -13.92 22.40
CA HIS A 319 13.98 -13.58 22.56
C HIS A 319 14.08 -12.11 22.21
N GLU A 320 14.51 -11.27 23.16
CA GLU A 320 14.83 -9.89 22.82
C GLU A 320 15.75 -10.01 21.62
N PRO A 321 15.34 -9.52 20.44
CA PRO A 321 16.15 -9.74 19.27
C PRO A 321 17.49 -9.08 19.56
N THR A 322 18.54 -9.89 19.62
CA THR A 322 19.93 -9.44 19.75
C THR A 322 20.31 -8.79 18.43
N PHE A 323 19.74 -7.62 18.17
CA PHE A 323 20.31 -6.69 17.23
C PHE A 323 21.52 -6.10 17.92
N GLU A 324 22.69 -6.68 17.65
CA GLU A 324 23.92 -5.89 17.64
C GLU A 324 23.67 -4.76 16.65
N THR A 325 23.24 -3.62 17.19
CA THR A 325 23.31 -2.39 16.45
C THR A 325 24.77 -2.19 16.09
N GLY A 326 25.11 -2.25 14.80
CA GLY A 326 26.34 -1.65 14.28
C GLY A 326 26.34 -0.14 14.44
N ALA A 327 26.02 0.35 15.65
CA ALA A 327 26.00 1.74 16.06
C ALA A 327 27.32 2.18 16.70
N ASP A 328 28.32 1.28 16.80
CA ASP A 328 29.66 1.59 17.32
C ASP A 328 30.78 1.50 16.26
N VAL A 329 30.47 1.80 15.00
CA VAL A 329 31.50 2.33 14.08
C VAL A 329 31.17 3.78 13.80
N ALA A 330 31.61 4.64 14.72
CA ALA A 330 31.78 6.06 14.42
C ALA A 330 32.55 6.18 13.10
N PRO A 331 32.12 7.01 12.13
CA PRO A 331 32.89 7.26 10.93
C PRO A 331 34.20 7.94 11.34
N LYS A 332 35.28 7.15 11.42
CA LYS A 332 36.64 7.67 11.46
C LYS A 332 36.82 8.53 10.21
N LYS A 333 37.03 9.82 10.45
CA LYS A 333 37.56 10.84 9.53
C LYS A 333 38.16 10.27 8.25
N VAL A 334 37.47 10.48 7.13
CA VAL A 334 38.11 10.68 5.83
C VAL A 334 37.53 11.97 5.25
N LEU A 335 37.92 13.09 5.85
CA LEU A 335 38.01 14.35 5.12
C LEU A 335 39.34 14.31 4.39
N LYS A 336 39.32 14.09 3.07
CA LYS A 336 40.37 14.53 2.15
C LYS A 336 39.82 14.56 0.72
N GLU A 337 39.63 15.80 0.26
CA GLU A 337 39.78 16.29 -1.11
C GLU A 337 38.85 15.72 -2.19
N ILE A 338 37.77 16.45 -2.47
CA ILE A 338 37.13 16.47 -3.80
C ILE A 338 37.29 17.89 -4.35
N PRO A 339 37.92 18.08 -5.53
CA PRO A 339 38.12 19.39 -6.13
C PRO A 339 36.78 19.97 -6.61
N GLN A 340 36.58 21.26 -6.35
CA GLN A 340 35.45 22.01 -6.89
C GLN A 340 35.60 22.14 -8.41
N SER A 341 34.69 21.55 -9.18
CA SER A 341 34.44 21.97 -10.56
C SER A 341 32.98 22.39 -10.77
N ARG A 342 32.91 23.64 -11.21
CA ARG A 342 31.78 24.48 -11.64
C ARG A 342 30.81 23.85 -12.64
N GLU A 343 29.62 24.47 -12.65
CA GLU A 343 28.68 24.70 -13.77
C GLU A 343 27.59 23.65 -14.12
N ARG A 344 26.32 24.08 -13.93
CA ARG A 344 25.20 24.23 -14.91
C ARG A 344 23.85 24.12 -14.16
N SER A 345 23.12 25.20 -13.90
CA SER A 345 22.23 26.01 -14.77
C SER A 345 20.92 25.31 -15.19
N PHE A 346 19.84 25.74 -14.50
CA PHE A 346 18.39 25.66 -14.73
C PHE A 346 17.69 24.29 -14.75
#